data_AF-A0A2W4RVU2-F1
#
_entry.id   AF-A0A2W4RVU2-F1
#
_cell.length_a   1.000
_cell.length_b   1.000
_cell.length_c   1.000
_cell.angle_alpha   90.00
_cell.angle_beta   90.00
_cell.angle_gamma   90.00
#
_symmetry.space_group_name_H-M   'P 1'
#
loop_
_entity.id
_entity.type
_entity.pdbx_description
1 polymer ?
#
loop_
_entity_poly.entity_id
_entity_poly.type
_entity_poly.pdbx_seq_one_letter_code
_entity_poly.pdbx_strand_id
1 'polypeptide(L)'
;MPDPVGARISVDSPRTIAGQPFRWASVTDGKTDRNHCRTGGSNRFSGSRDTGDIYEATSRQPVRQETRRIIPDVRLSVLLPVFNAAATLPACLASIRRQTFENWECVILDDGSTDGSRAVAEAAVRQDPRFRLIVQPHAGIVTALNRGLELCRAPIIARMDADDVMRRERLERQVAALDADPSLAAVGCHVRLGPRETVSARLAEYEAWLNGITTPEAVARDAFVECPVAHPTLVMRHEMAGSGYRDCGWPEDYDLILRALGRGLRIGVVAERLHFWRVRPESLSRTDARYAIERFTACKAHHLSRGFLADRSEYVLWGYGRTGRMLHAALARLGHRPAAIVEVHPGRIGQRIHGAPVIPPDRLPEVAQDRRVVASVARPGPRADVRAALDAMGFVEGRHYVCAA
;
A
#
# COMPACT_ATOMS: atom_id res chain seq x y z
N MET A 1 -25.06 42.69 -53.04
CA MET A 1 -23.60 42.83 -53.19
C MET A 1 -23.01 43.24 -51.84
N PRO A 2 -21.95 42.59 -51.34
CA PRO A 2 -21.43 41.27 -51.69
C PRO A 2 -21.26 40.33 -50.46
N ASP A 3 -21.60 39.06 -50.66
CA ASP A 3 -20.85 37.89 -50.18
C ASP A 3 -19.60 37.71 -51.12
N PRO A 4 -18.58 36.83 -50.92
CA PRO A 4 -18.42 35.73 -49.96
C PRO A 4 -16.93 35.50 -49.50
N VAL A 5 -16.62 34.28 -49.03
CA VAL A 5 -15.33 33.52 -48.98
C VAL A 5 -15.02 33.09 -47.53
N GLY A 6 -15.02 31.83 -47.11
CA GLY A 6 -14.82 30.57 -47.84
C GLY A 6 -13.36 30.11 -47.76
N ALA A 7 -12.93 29.51 -46.64
CA ALA A 7 -11.64 28.80 -46.59
C ALA A 7 -11.72 27.57 -45.67
N ARG A 8 -11.84 26.41 -46.32
CA ARG A 8 -11.47 25.09 -45.80
C ARG A 8 -9.94 24.97 -45.87
N ILE A 9 -9.28 24.57 -44.79
CA ILE A 9 -7.92 23.99 -44.78
C ILE A 9 -7.95 22.94 -43.66
N SER A 10 -8.14 21.66 -43.99
CA SER A 10 -7.19 20.66 -44.52
C SER A 10 -6.65 19.80 -43.38
N VAL A 11 -6.99 18.53 -43.50
CA VAL A 11 -6.57 17.41 -42.66
C VAL A 11 -5.16 17.06 -43.11
N ASP A 12 -4.17 17.23 -42.24
CA ASP A 12 -2.83 16.68 -42.47
C ASP A 12 -2.46 15.71 -41.35
N SER A 13 -2.46 14.43 -41.74
CA SER A 13 -1.85 13.32 -41.04
C SER A 13 -0.32 13.44 -41.08
N PRO A 14 0.40 13.21 -39.97
CA PRO A 14 1.78 12.77 -40.04
C PRO A 14 1.85 11.25 -39.89
N ARG A 15 2.01 10.62 -41.05
CA ARG A 15 2.97 9.54 -41.34
C ARG A 15 3.25 8.52 -40.24
N THR A 16 2.68 7.34 -40.48
CA THR A 16 3.24 6.01 -40.22
C THR A 16 4.77 5.99 -40.39
N ILE A 17 5.49 5.62 -39.33
CA ILE A 17 6.81 4.98 -39.48
C ILE A 17 6.62 3.52 -39.09
N ALA A 18 6.81 2.66 -40.09
CA ALA A 18 6.87 1.23 -39.95
C ALA A 18 8.13 0.82 -39.16
N GLY A 19 7.94 0.04 -38.10
CA GLY A 19 8.98 -0.70 -37.40
C GLY A 19 8.41 -2.05 -37.00
N GLN A 20 8.91 -3.10 -37.66
CA GLN A 20 8.40 -4.47 -37.61
C GLN A 20 8.48 -5.15 -36.23
N PRO A 21 7.67 -6.22 -36.02
CA PRO A 21 7.44 -6.81 -34.71
C PRO A 21 8.63 -7.65 -34.22
N PHE A 22 8.97 -7.48 -32.94
CA PHE A 22 9.90 -8.37 -32.24
C PHE A 22 9.26 -9.76 -32.10
N ARG A 23 9.91 -10.75 -32.75
CA ARG A 23 9.56 -12.17 -32.68
C ARG A 23 9.92 -12.75 -31.33
N TRP A 24 8.99 -13.54 -30.78
CA TRP A 24 9.24 -14.47 -29.69
C TRP A 24 10.22 -15.56 -30.15
N ALA A 25 11.38 -15.66 -29.49
CA ALA A 25 12.21 -16.85 -29.58
C ALA A 25 11.78 -17.82 -28.48
N SER A 26 11.10 -18.87 -28.91
CA SER A 26 10.92 -20.12 -28.20
C SER A 26 12.28 -20.76 -27.91
N VAL A 27 12.55 -21.09 -26.65
CA VAL A 27 13.56 -22.09 -26.29
C VAL A 27 12.82 -23.29 -25.72
N THR A 28 12.80 -24.36 -26.49
CA THR A 28 12.41 -25.71 -26.08
C THR A 28 13.65 -26.50 -25.65
N ASP A 29 13.50 -27.21 -24.53
CA ASP A 29 14.07 -28.49 -24.14
C ASP A 29 15.55 -28.85 -24.40
N GLY A 30 16.22 -29.17 -23.29
CA GLY A 30 17.41 -30.02 -23.24
C GLY A 30 17.52 -30.73 -21.88
N LYS A 31 16.97 -31.95 -21.80
CA LYS A 31 17.33 -33.06 -20.87
C LYS A 31 18.86 -33.27 -20.90
N THR A 32 19.62 -33.78 -19.93
CA THR A 32 19.51 -34.75 -18.82
C THR A 32 20.78 -34.51 -17.97
N ASP A 33 20.81 -34.75 -16.66
CA ASP A 33 21.44 -35.98 -16.17
C ASP A 33 21.13 -36.29 -14.72
N ARG A 34 20.90 -37.58 -14.49
CA ARG A 34 20.75 -38.25 -13.20
C ARG A 34 22.15 -38.49 -12.65
N ASN A 35 22.32 -38.40 -11.33
CA ASN A 35 23.20 -39.33 -10.64
C ASN A 35 22.64 -39.72 -9.27
N HIS A 36 22.38 -41.01 -9.15
CA HIS A 36 22.15 -41.79 -7.95
C HIS A 36 23.49 -42.13 -7.29
N CYS A 37 23.56 -42.05 -5.96
CA CYS A 37 24.27 -42.93 -5.02
C CYS A 37 24.30 -42.23 -3.66
N ARG A 38 24.15 -42.84 -2.49
CA ARG A 38 23.93 -44.23 -2.07
C ARG A 38 23.60 -44.16 -0.58
N THR A 39 22.71 -45.01 -0.12
CA THR A 39 22.45 -45.34 1.29
C THR A 39 23.54 -46.24 1.88
N GLY A 40 23.70 -46.20 3.21
CA GLY A 40 24.52 -47.10 4.03
C GLY A 40 25.37 -46.29 5.01
N GLY A 41 25.48 -46.53 6.31
CA GLY A 41 25.04 -47.59 7.23
C GLY A 41 25.61 -47.18 8.60
N SER A 42 24.79 -47.13 9.65
CA SER A 42 24.77 -48.10 10.77
C SER A 42 25.98 -48.10 11.71
N ASN A 43 25.64 -48.06 13.01
CA ASN A 43 26.37 -48.58 14.17
C ASN A 43 27.58 -47.75 14.67
N ARG A 44 27.86 -47.62 15.97
CA ARG A 44 27.46 -48.44 17.13
C ARG A 44 27.72 -47.68 18.45
N PHE A 45 27.02 -48.18 19.45
CA PHE A 45 27.06 -47.93 20.89
C PHE A 45 28.43 -48.05 21.58
N SER A 46 28.40 -47.62 22.85
CA SER A 46 29.25 -47.95 24.02
C SER A 46 30.46 -47.04 24.24
N GLY A 47 30.75 -46.56 25.45
CA GLY A 47 30.18 -46.78 26.78
C GLY A 47 31.13 -46.12 27.81
N SER A 48 30.65 -45.99 29.05
CA SER A 48 31.37 -45.87 30.35
C SER A 48 32.63 -44.99 30.50
N ARG A 49 33.03 -44.42 31.62
CA ARG A 49 32.59 -44.10 33.00
C ARG A 49 33.78 -43.28 33.57
N ASP A 50 33.51 -42.50 34.61
CA ASP A 50 34.46 -42.08 35.66
C ASP A 50 35.74 -41.30 35.29
N THR A 51 35.88 -40.08 35.82
CA THR A 51 36.66 -39.81 37.05
C THR A 51 36.94 -38.32 37.21
N GLY A 52 36.88 -37.84 38.46
CA GLY A 52 37.91 -36.96 39.02
C GLY A 52 37.74 -35.45 38.85
N ASP A 53 37.37 -34.81 39.97
CA ASP A 53 37.53 -33.39 40.25
C ASP A 53 38.95 -32.87 39.96
N ILE A 54 39.05 -31.71 39.31
CA ILE A 54 40.14 -30.76 39.56
C ILE A 54 39.54 -29.35 39.54
N TYR A 55 39.57 -28.72 40.71
CA TYR A 55 39.31 -27.31 40.91
C TYR A 55 40.45 -26.48 40.31
N GLU A 56 40.14 -25.58 39.37
CA GLU A 56 41.00 -24.44 39.10
C GLU A 56 40.15 -23.16 38.97
N ALA A 57 40.25 -22.33 40.00
CA ALA A 57 39.64 -21.03 40.07
C ALA A 57 40.34 -20.07 39.11
N THR A 58 39.68 -19.65 38.05
CA THR A 58 40.06 -18.47 37.27
C THR A 58 39.04 -17.35 37.46
N SER A 59 39.45 -16.43 38.34
CA SER A 59 39.11 -15.01 38.43
C SER A 59 38.04 -14.49 37.45
N ARG A 60 36.86 -14.19 38.00
CA ARG A 60 35.84 -13.33 37.41
C ARG A 60 36.41 -11.94 37.14
N GLN A 61 36.52 -11.55 35.86
CA GLN A 61 36.44 -10.13 35.52
C GLN A 61 34.96 -9.75 35.39
N PRO A 62 34.48 -8.70 36.09
CA PRO A 62 33.11 -8.24 35.91
C PRO A 62 32.98 -7.66 34.51
N VAL A 63 32.16 -8.30 33.68
CA VAL A 63 31.67 -7.72 32.43
C VAL A 63 31.04 -6.38 32.80
N ARG A 64 31.62 -5.29 32.29
CA ARG A 64 31.08 -3.94 32.47
C ARG A 64 29.65 -3.96 31.95
N GLN A 65 28.69 -3.90 32.86
CA GLN A 65 27.32 -3.61 32.53
C GLN A 65 27.32 -2.19 31.94
N GLU A 66 27.25 -2.08 30.62
CA GLU A 66 26.85 -0.85 29.98
C GLU A 66 25.49 -0.50 30.56
N THR A 67 25.46 0.56 31.37
CA THR A 67 24.24 1.19 31.87
C THR A 67 23.31 1.40 30.70
N ARG A 68 22.28 0.55 30.58
CA ARG A 68 21.08 0.84 29.79
C ARG A 68 20.61 2.21 30.26
N ARG A 69 20.86 3.26 29.49
CA ARG A 69 20.09 4.48 29.63
C ARG A 69 18.64 4.06 29.50
N ILE A 70 17.92 4.07 30.61
CA ILE A 70 16.48 3.90 30.66
C ILE A 70 15.95 5.10 29.89
N ILE A 71 15.66 4.91 28.61
CA ILE A 71 14.87 5.89 27.87
C ILE A 71 13.49 5.84 28.54
N PRO A 72 12.95 6.97 29.05
CA PRO A 72 11.58 6.99 29.54
C PRO A 72 10.65 6.37 28.51
N ASP A 73 9.57 5.72 28.97
CA ASP A 73 8.67 4.86 28.19
C ASP A 73 8.42 5.43 26.79
N VAL A 74 9.09 4.84 25.78
CA VAL A 74 9.11 5.38 24.42
C VAL A 74 7.70 5.26 23.88
N ARG A 75 7.06 6.40 23.63
CA ARG A 75 5.65 6.44 23.26
C ARG A 75 5.41 6.17 21.78
N LEU A 76 6.39 6.52 20.93
CA LEU A 76 6.30 6.35 19.49
C LEU A 76 7.63 5.83 18.89
N SER A 77 7.55 4.82 18.02
CA SER A 77 8.69 4.37 17.20
C SER A 77 8.45 4.82 15.76
N VAL A 78 9.40 5.57 15.20
CA VAL A 78 9.43 5.84 13.76
C VAL A 78 10.05 4.63 13.06
N LEU A 79 9.30 3.99 12.17
CA LEU A 79 9.74 2.89 11.32
C LEU A 79 10.23 3.46 9.98
N LEU A 80 11.55 3.42 9.75
CA LEU A 80 12.20 3.99 8.59
C LEU A 80 13.01 2.93 7.81
N PRO A 81 12.40 2.23 6.84
CA PRO A 81 13.16 1.41 5.90
C PRO A 81 14.00 2.30 4.97
N VAL A 82 15.24 1.88 4.71
CA VAL A 82 16.22 2.60 3.89
C VAL A 82 16.84 1.63 2.89
N PHE A 83 16.80 1.99 1.60
CA PHE A 83 17.56 1.33 0.56
C PHE A 83 17.98 2.37 -0.47
N ASN A 84 19.30 2.56 -0.63
CA ASN A 84 19.88 3.46 -1.63
C ASN A 84 19.26 4.88 -1.66
N ALA A 85 19.20 5.52 -0.49
CA ALA A 85 18.59 6.82 -0.28
C ALA A 85 19.59 7.93 0.11
N ALA A 86 20.89 7.77 -0.14
CA ALA A 86 21.94 8.65 0.38
C ALA A 86 21.71 10.14 0.07
N ALA A 87 21.14 10.44 -1.10
CA ALA A 87 20.85 11.81 -1.54
C ALA A 87 19.70 12.49 -0.76
N THR A 88 18.83 11.71 -0.12
CA THR A 88 17.57 12.20 0.47
C THR A 88 17.46 11.94 1.97
N LEU A 89 18.12 10.89 2.46
CA LEU A 89 18.13 10.48 3.85
C LEU A 89 18.59 11.59 4.82
N PRO A 90 19.57 12.46 4.50
CA PRO A 90 19.95 13.56 5.40
C PRO A 90 18.77 14.49 5.73
N ALA A 91 17.96 14.86 4.73
CA ALA A 91 16.79 15.71 4.92
C ALA A 91 15.67 14.98 5.68
N CYS A 92 15.47 13.69 5.39
CA CYS A 92 14.51 12.84 6.11
C CYS A 92 14.85 12.76 7.60
N LEU A 93 16.10 12.41 7.95
CA LEU A 93 16.55 12.29 9.34
C LEU A 93 16.53 13.62 10.08
N ALA A 94 16.91 14.73 9.42
CA ALA A 94 16.78 16.07 9.99
C ALA A 94 15.32 16.43 10.28
N SER A 95 14.37 15.94 9.47
CA SER A 95 12.94 16.16 9.67
C SER A 95 12.34 15.38 10.85
N ILE A 96 12.85 14.18 11.09
CA ILE A 96 12.50 13.36 12.26
C ILE A 96 13.09 14.00 13.52
N ARG A 97 14.37 14.39 13.49
CA ARG A 97 15.06 14.98 14.64
C ARG A 97 14.37 16.24 15.18
N ARG A 98 13.79 17.05 14.28
CA ARG A 98 13.19 18.34 14.62
C ARG A 98 11.73 18.27 15.08
N GLN A 99 11.13 17.09 15.22
CA GLN A 99 9.74 16.95 15.65
C GLN A 99 9.48 17.63 17.01
N THR A 100 8.30 18.23 17.17
CA THR A 100 7.87 18.84 18.45
C THR A 100 7.51 17.79 19.50
N PHE A 101 7.02 16.63 19.08
CA PHE A 101 6.84 15.48 19.97
C PHE A 101 8.23 14.94 20.36
N GLU A 102 8.51 14.80 21.65
CA GLU A 102 9.87 14.46 22.14
C GLU A 102 10.05 12.96 22.46
N ASN A 103 8.98 12.27 22.86
CA ASN A 103 9.02 10.90 23.37
C ASN A 103 9.00 9.84 22.26
N TRP A 104 10.01 9.83 21.40
CA TRP A 104 10.14 8.89 20.30
C TRP A 104 11.50 8.21 20.19
N GLU A 105 11.52 7.06 19.54
CA GLU A 105 12.70 6.46 18.93
C GLU A 105 12.53 6.37 17.40
N CYS A 106 13.62 6.21 16.65
CA CYS A 106 13.57 5.95 15.23
C CYS A 106 14.39 4.70 14.90
N VAL A 107 13.71 3.67 14.41
CA VAL A 107 14.32 2.43 13.90
C VAL A 107 14.62 2.64 12.42
N ILE A 108 15.88 2.95 12.13
CA ILE A 108 16.43 3.02 10.77
C ILE A 108 16.81 1.60 10.37
N LEU A 109 16.14 1.04 9.36
CA LEU A 109 16.47 -0.27 8.84
C LEU A 109 17.10 -0.14 7.44
N ASP A 110 18.42 -0.28 7.38
CA ASP A 110 19.18 -0.35 6.12
C ASP A 110 19.04 -1.75 5.50
N ASP A 111 18.23 -1.85 4.44
CA ASP A 111 17.97 -3.07 3.67
C ASP A 111 19.06 -3.32 2.62
N GLY A 112 20.30 -3.30 3.06
CA GLY A 112 21.46 -3.63 2.23
C GLY A 112 21.83 -2.56 1.22
N SER A 113 21.77 -1.28 1.59
CA SER A 113 22.20 -0.18 0.70
C SER A 113 23.64 -0.36 0.24
N THR A 114 23.88 -0.05 -1.03
CA THR A 114 25.18 -0.07 -1.69
C THR A 114 25.74 1.32 -1.96
N ASP A 115 24.96 2.36 -1.64
CA ASP A 115 25.38 3.76 -1.69
C ASP A 115 25.84 4.28 -0.31
N GLY A 116 25.93 5.60 -0.16
CA GLY A 116 26.31 6.25 1.11
C GLY A 116 25.26 6.22 2.23
N SER A 117 24.11 5.55 2.07
CA SER A 117 22.99 5.62 3.03
C SER A 117 23.39 5.14 4.42
N ARG A 118 24.18 4.06 4.49
CA ARG A 118 24.65 3.51 5.77
C ARG A 118 25.48 4.53 6.55
N ALA A 119 26.45 5.18 5.90
CA ALA A 119 27.29 6.17 6.53
C ALA A 119 26.49 7.38 7.06
N VAL A 120 25.46 7.81 6.31
CA VAL A 120 24.52 8.86 6.74
C VAL A 120 23.74 8.43 7.98
N ALA A 121 23.22 7.20 8.00
CA ALA A 121 22.47 6.67 9.15
C ALA A 121 23.35 6.52 10.40
N GLU A 122 24.58 6.00 10.26
CA GLU A 122 25.54 5.89 11.36
C GLU A 122 25.89 7.26 11.95
N ALA A 123 26.06 8.28 11.11
CA ALA A 123 26.28 9.65 11.57
C ALA A 123 25.09 10.17 12.39
N ALA A 124 23.86 9.88 11.98
CA ALA A 124 22.67 10.28 12.71
C ALA A 124 22.55 9.60 14.09
N VAL A 125 22.90 8.31 14.19
CA VAL A 125 22.94 7.57 15.47
C VAL A 125 23.98 8.16 16.42
N ARG A 126 25.18 8.53 15.92
CA ARG A 126 26.22 9.19 16.73
C ARG A 126 25.77 10.55 17.26
N GLN A 127 24.96 11.28 16.50
CA GLN A 127 24.51 12.63 16.85
C GLN A 127 23.31 12.66 17.80
N ASP A 128 22.43 11.65 17.74
CA ASP A 128 21.19 11.63 18.52
C ASP A 128 20.81 10.18 18.88
N PRO A 129 20.85 9.82 20.17
CA PRO A 129 20.66 8.44 20.63
C PRO A 129 19.23 7.91 20.46
N ARG A 130 18.28 8.77 20.06
CA ARG A 130 16.92 8.33 19.69
C ARG A 130 16.90 7.57 18.37
N PHE A 131 17.90 7.73 17.51
CA PHE A 131 18.05 6.94 16.30
C PHE A 131 18.77 5.61 16.59
N ARG A 132 18.26 4.52 16.02
CA ARG A 132 18.84 3.18 16.09
C ARG A 132 18.96 2.64 14.68
N LEU A 133 20.18 2.32 14.26
CA LEU A 133 20.45 1.70 12.97
C LEU A 133 20.47 0.18 13.10
N ILE A 134 19.76 -0.48 12.21
CA ILE A 134 19.74 -1.92 11.99
C ILE A 134 20.11 -2.16 10.54
N VAL A 135 21.05 -3.07 10.30
CA VAL A 135 21.56 -3.37 8.96
C VAL A 135 21.24 -4.83 8.64
N GLN A 136 20.77 -5.07 7.43
CA GLN A 136 20.57 -6.42 6.89
C GLN A 136 21.01 -6.51 5.42
N PRO A 137 21.23 -7.72 4.88
CA PRO A 137 21.28 -7.93 3.43
C PRO A 137 19.97 -7.52 2.76
N HIS A 138 20.04 -7.07 1.51
CA HIS A 138 18.85 -6.65 0.76
C HIS A 138 17.84 -7.79 0.62
N ALA A 139 16.64 -7.58 1.17
CA ALA A 139 15.56 -8.58 1.21
C ALA A 139 14.20 -8.01 0.77
N GLY A 140 14.15 -6.74 0.37
CA GLY A 140 12.98 -6.09 -0.17
C GLY A 140 12.07 -5.46 0.91
N ILE A 141 11.20 -4.55 0.45
CA ILE A 141 10.42 -3.66 1.32
C ILE A 141 9.55 -4.38 2.36
N VAL A 142 8.90 -5.50 2.01
CA VAL A 142 8.05 -6.25 2.94
C VAL A 142 8.88 -6.84 4.09
N THR A 143 10.00 -7.49 3.75
CA THR A 143 10.91 -8.07 4.74
C THR A 143 11.48 -6.98 5.64
N ALA A 144 11.89 -5.86 5.04
CA ALA A 144 12.39 -4.71 5.76
C ALA A 144 11.33 -4.15 6.74
N LEU A 145 10.13 -3.85 6.25
CA LEU A 145 9.06 -3.30 7.08
C LEU A 145 8.70 -4.21 8.26
N ASN A 146 8.60 -5.53 8.03
CA ASN A 146 8.30 -6.48 9.11
C ASN A 146 9.43 -6.56 10.13
N ARG A 147 10.69 -6.64 9.68
CA ARG A 147 11.83 -6.68 10.59
C ARG A 147 11.94 -5.41 11.42
N GLY A 148 11.70 -4.26 10.81
CA GLY A 148 11.70 -2.99 11.51
C GLY A 148 10.54 -2.88 12.50
N LEU A 149 9.34 -3.37 12.13
CA LEU A 149 8.18 -3.40 13.02
C LEU A 149 8.44 -4.22 14.28
N GLU A 150 9.04 -5.41 14.16
CA GLU A 150 9.45 -6.26 15.30
C GLU A 150 10.44 -5.57 16.27
N LEU A 151 11.25 -4.65 15.75
CA LEU A 151 12.32 -3.98 16.50
C LEU A 151 11.88 -2.64 17.13
N CYS A 152 10.70 -2.15 16.74
CA CYS A 152 10.05 -1.01 17.37
C CYS A 152 9.56 -1.41 18.76
N ARG A 153 9.85 -0.57 19.76
CA ARG A 153 9.54 -0.86 21.16
C ARG A 153 8.27 -0.15 21.65
N ALA A 154 7.83 0.88 20.93
CA ALA A 154 6.73 1.72 21.33
C ALA A 154 5.37 1.11 20.97
N PRO A 155 4.31 1.47 21.72
CA PRO A 155 2.93 1.07 21.39
C PRO A 155 2.39 1.76 20.12
N ILE A 156 2.98 2.88 19.69
CA ILE A 156 2.59 3.62 18.49
C ILE A 156 3.74 3.59 17.48
N ILE A 157 3.42 3.29 16.22
CA ILE A 157 4.37 3.23 15.12
C ILE A 157 4.05 4.33 14.12
N ALA A 158 5.02 5.21 13.85
CA ALA A 158 4.94 6.15 12.73
C ALA A 158 5.74 5.62 11.55
N ARG A 159 5.08 5.39 10.43
CA ARG A 159 5.73 5.00 9.19
C ARG A 159 6.40 6.24 8.56
N MET A 160 7.60 6.06 8.01
CA MET A 160 8.32 7.09 7.24
C MET A 160 9.04 6.48 6.02
N ASP A 161 9.17 7.27 4.97
CA ASP A 161 9.92 6.97 3.74
C ASP A 161 11.29 7.68 3.78
N ALA A 162 12.37 7.01 3.36
CA ALA A 162 13.74 7.54 3.45
C ALA A 162 14.01 8.77 2.57
N ASP A 163 13.12 9.02 1.63
CA ASP A 163 13.19 10.06 0.62
C ASP A 163 12.22 11.23 0.82
N ASP A 164 11.38 11.12 1.84
CA ASP A 164 10.36 12.08 2.22
C ASP A 164 10.81 13.00 3.36
N VAL A 165 9.99 14.02 3.66
CA VAL A 165 10.23 14.97 4.75
C VAL A 165 8.93 15.20 5.51
N MET A 166 8.93 14.98 6.83
CA MET A 166 7.78 15.34 7.67
C MET A 166 7.84 16.81 8.13
N ARG A 167 6.67 17.43 8.34
CA ARG A 167 6.54 18.72 9.03
C ARG A 167 6.83 18.57 10.51
N ARG A 168 7.25 19.66 11.16
CA ARG A 168 7.74 19.67 12.55
C ARG A 168 6.70 19.15 13.55
N GLU A 169 5.43 19.37 13.25
CA GLU A 169 4.30 19.08 14.12
C GLU A 169 3.66 17.71 13.81
N ARG A 170 4.14 16.95 12.80
CA ARG A 170 3.46 15.75 12.31
C ARG A 170 3.15 14.75 13.42
N LEU A 171 4.18 14.34 14.17
CA LEU A 171 4.03 13.31 15.20
C LEU A 171 3.08 13.76 16.31
N GLU A 172 3.21 15.01 16.77
CA GLU A 172 2.37 15.59 17.81
C GLU A 172 0.90 15.59 17.41
N ARG A 173 0.58 16.08 16.20
CA ARG A 173 -0.81 16.17 15.71
C ARG A 173 -1.45 14.79 15.54
N GLN A 174 -0.70 13.83 15.00
CA GLN A 174 -1.21 12.47 14.78
C GLN A 174 -1.36 11.69 16.09
N VAL A 175 -0.42 11.82 17.03
CA VAL A 175 -0.55 11.21 18.36
C VAL A 175 -1.74 11.81 19.12
N ALA A 176 -1.91 13.13 19.09
CA ALA A 176 -3.06 13.79 19.70
C ALA A 176 -4.41 13.30 19.12
N ALA A 177 -4.46 13.02 17.81
CA ALA A 177 -5.67 12.46 17.19
C ALA A 177 -5.97 11.03 17.67
N LEU A 178 -4.96 10.17 17.84
CA LEU A 178 -5.12 8.83 18.40
C LEU A 178 -5.52 8.86 19.89
N ASP A 179 -5.06 9.86 20.63
CA ASP A 179 -5.41 10.05 22.04
C ASP A 179 -6.84 10.54 22.22
N ALA A 180 -7.29 11.44 21.33
CA ALA A 180 -8.63 12.01 21.36
C ALA A 180 -9.72 10.99 20.97
N ASP A 181 -9.42 10.03 20.09
CA ASP A 181 -10.33 8.94 19.71
C ASP A 181 -9.64 7.57 19.86
N PRO A 182 -9.77 6.91 21.02
CA PRO A 182 -9.22 5.59 21.27
C PRO A 182 -9.75 4.48 20.33
N SER A 183 -10.87 4.70 19.63
CA SER A 183 -11.40 3.74 18.66
C SER A 183 -10.62 3.73 17.34
N LEU A 184 -9.77 4.72 17.10
CA LEU A 184 -8.87 4.74 15.96
C LEU A 184 -7.69 3.79 16.19
N ALA A 185 -7.53 2.85 15.25
CA ALA A 185 -6.38 1.96 15.18
C ALA A 185 -5.18 2.64 14.51
N ALA A 186 -5.44 3.61 13.63
CA ALA A 186 -4.41 4.38 12.94
C ALA A 186 -4.93 5.74 12.47
N VAL A 187 -4.01 6.62 12.09
CA VAL A 187 -4.29 7.94 11.53
C VAL A 187 -3.28 8.28 10.44
N GLY A 188 -3.77 8.75 9.29
CA GLY A 188 -2.95 9.37 8.23
C GLY A 188 -2.86 10.88 8.39
N CYS A 189 -2.19 11.56 7.46
CA CYS A 189 -2.29 13.01 7.32
C CYS A 189 -2.24 13.41 5.84
N HIS A 190 -2.56 14.68 5.55
CA HIS A 190 -2.47 15.18 4.18
C HIS A 190 -1.01 15.33 3.74
N VAL A 191 -0.81 15.20 2.44
CA VAL A 191 0.51 15.27 1.82
C VAL A 191 0.67 16.52 0.97
N ARG A 192 1.92 16.93 0.77
CA ARG A 192 2.33 17.80 -0.31
C ARG A 192 3.23 17.00 -1.26
N LEU A 193 2.77 16.79 -2.49
CA LEU A 193 3.61 16.15 -3.51
C LEU A 193 4.65 17.15 -4.03
N GLY A 194 5.89 16.70 -4.24
CA GLY A 194 6.89 17.53 -4.88
C GLY A 194 8.19 16.81 -5.25
N PRO A 195 9.15 17.54 -5.85
CA PRO A 195 9.09 18.97 -6.15
C PRO A 195 8.07 19.29 -7.26
N ARG A 196 7.59 20.54 -7.36
CA ARG A 196 6.38 20.86 -8.16
C ARG A 196 6.53 20.57 -9.64
N GLU A 197 7.74 20.73 -10.16
CA GLU A 197 8.13 20.43 -11.53
C GLU A 197 7.99 18.94 -11.89
N THR A 198 8.00 18.02 -10.92
CA THR A 198 7.79 16.58 -11.16
C THR A 198 6.34 16.15 -10.98
N VAL A 199 5.46 17.04 -10.51
CA VAL A 199 4.04 16.75 -10.27
C VAL A 199 3.23 17.03 -11.54
N SER A 200 2.86 15.97 -12.24
CA SER A 200 1.93 16.05 -13.38
C SER A 200 0.51 16.44 -12.95
N ALA A 201 -0.34 16.86 -13.90
CA ALA A 201 -1.75 17.16 -13.63
C ALA A 201 -2.48 15.99 -12.94
N ARG A 202 -2.21 14.75 -13.37
CA ARG A 202 -2.77 13.54 -12.74
C ARG A 202 -2.31 13.36 -11.30
N LEU A 203 -1.05 13.67 -10.98
CA LEU A 203 -0.56 13.59 -9.61
C LEU A 203 -1.14 14.73 -8.75
N ALA A 204 -1.36 15.91 -9.32
CA ALA A 204 -2.04 17.00 -8.64
C ALA A 204 -3.52 16.66 -8.33
N GLU A 205 -4.22 16.00 -9.26
CA GLU A 205 -5.56 15.46 -9.02
C GLU A 205 -5.57 14.39 -7.92
N TYR A 206 -4.58 13.49 -7.93
CA TYR A 206 -4.41 12.49 -6.88
C TYR A 206 -4.12 13.12 -5.52
N GLU A 207 -3.23 14.12 -5.46
CA GLU A 207 -2.96 14.92 -4.26
C GLU A 207 -4.23 15.60 -3.75
N ALA A 208 -5.05 16.17 -4.64
CA ALA A 208 -6.30 16.82 -4.28
C ALA A 208 -7.34 15.82 -3.75
N TRP A 209 -7.47 14.66 -4.38
CA TRP A 209 -8.37 13.59 -3.94
C TRP A 209 -7.96 13.06 -2.55
N LEU A 210 -6.68 12.71 -2.37
CA LEU A 210 -6.18 12.17 -1.11
C LEU A 210 -6.34 13.19 0.02
N ASN A 211 -6.04 14.47 -0.25
CA ASN A 211 -6.24 15.55 0.72
C ASN A 211 -7.72 15.97 0.88
N GLY A 212 -8.64 15.41 0.09
CA GLY A 212 -10.08 15.58 0.27
C GLY A 212 -10.67 14.63 1.31
N ILE A 213 -9.91 13.60 1.72
CA ILE A 213 -10.32 12.63 2.74
C ILE A 213 -10.00 13.19 4.11
N THR A 214 -11.02 13.37 4.96
CA THR A 214 -10.90 14.06 6.25
C THR A 214 -11.51 13.32 7.42
N THR A 215 -12.23 12.21 7.19
CA THR A 215 -12.89 11.44 8.24
C THR A 215 -12.63 9.94 8.11
N PRO A 216 -12.73 9.17 9.21
CA PRO A 216 -12.63 7.70 9.14
C PRO A 216 -13.69 7.06 8.22
N GLU A 217 -14.87 7.65 8.15
CA GLU A 217 -15.96 7.17 7.29
C GLU A 217 -15.60 7.39 5.81
N ALA A 218 -14.96 8.51 5.47
CA ALA A 218 -14.46 8.76 4.11
C ALA A 218 -13.32 7.79 3.74
N VAL A 219 -12.43 7.46 4.70
CA VAL A 219 -11.39 6.45 4.52
C VAL A 219 -12.00 5.09 4.18
N ALA A 220 -12.99 4.64 4.96
CA ALA A 220 -13.66 3.36 4.72
C ALA A 220 -14.45 3.36 3.39
N ARG A 221 -15.18 4.45 3.10
CA ARG A 221 -15.98 4.61 1.88
C ARG A 221 -15.12 4.53 0.62
N ASP A 222 -13.98 5.22 0.60
CA ASP A 222 -13.13 5.32 -0.58
C ASP A 222 -12.04 4.23 -0.65
N ALA A 223 -12.04 3.29 0.30
CA ALA A 223 -11.03 2.24 0.42
C ALA A 223 -10.87 1.37 -0.84
N PHE A 224 -11.93 1.18 -1.64
CA PHE A 224 -11.86 0.43 -2.90
C PHE A 224 -11.69 1.32 -4.14
N VAL A 225 -11.80 2.65 -4.01
CA VAL A 225 -11.50 3.59 -5.09
C VAL A 225 -9.99 3.58 -5.35
N GLU A 226 -9.20 3.81 -4.31
CA GLU A 226 -7.74 3.72 -4.28
C GLU A 226 -7.30 3.61 -2.80
N CYS A 227 -6.00 3.48 -2.51
CA CYS A 227 -5.52 3.58 -1.12
C CYS A 227 -5.84 4.97 -0.51
N PRO A 228 -6.73 5.08 0.51
CA PRO A 228 -7.25 6.35 1.00
C PRO A 228 -6.32 7.07 1.99
N VAL A 229 -5.18 6.46 2.32
CA VAL A 229 -4.17 7.01 3.23
C VAL A 229 -2.81 6.78 2.60
N ALA A 230 -2.02 7.84 2.42
CA ALA A 230 -0.64 7.70 2.00
C ALA A 230 0.15 6.92 3.05
N HIS A 231 0.70 5.77 2.66
CA HIS A 231 1.48 4.91 3.54
C HIS A 231 2.57 5.63 4.35
N PRO A 232 3.40 6.53 3.78
CA PRO A 232 4.40 7.25 4.55
C PRO A 232 3.86 8.21 5.61
N THR A 233 2.54 8.44 5.63
CA THR A 233 1.87 9.27 6.65
C THR A 233 1.32 8.45 7.82
N LEU A 234 1.22 7.13 7.70
CA LEU A 234 0.51 6.29 8.66
C LEU A 234 1.16 6.33 10.05
N VAL A 235 0.39 6.73 11.06
CA VAL A 235 0.72 6.54 12.47
C VAL A 235 -0.31 5.56 13.04
N MET A 236 0.12 4.41 13.52
CA MET A 236 -0.75 3.30 13.90
C MET A 236 -0.43 2.78 15.30
N ARG A 237 -1.44 2.27 16.00
CA ARG A 237 -1.22 1.40 17.16
C ARG A 237 -0.52 0.14 16.69
N HIS A 238 0.49 -0.33 17.42
CA HIS A 238 1.30 -1.48 17.00
C HIS A 238 0.44 -2.72 16.68
N GLU A 239 -0.61 -2.97 17.47
CA GLU A 239 -1.55 -4.09 17.27
C GLU A 239 -2.35 -4.04 15.95
N MET A 240 -2.50 -2.86 15.33
CA MET A 240 -3.20 -2.71 14.05
C MET A 240 -2.53 -3.56 12.98
N ALA A 241 -1.20 -3.60 12.98
CA ALA A 241 -0.41 -4.34 12.00
C ALA A 241 -0.74 -5.84 11.98
N GLY A 242 -1.16 -6.41 13.12
CA GLY A 242 -1.53 -7.81 13.26
C GLY A 242 -0.40 -8.72 12.78
N SER A 243 -0.60 -9.40 11.64
CA SER A 243 0.40 -10.25 10.99
C SER A 243 1.47 -9.49 10.18
N GLY A 244 1.61 -8.18 10.37
CA GLY A 244 2.54 -7.33 9.64
C GLY A 244 2.16 -7.09 8.17
N TYR A 245 3.15 -6.75 7.36
CA TYR A 245 3.08 -6.60 5.91
C TYR A 245 3.18 -7.97 5.22
N ARG A 246 2.50 -8.15 4.09
CA ARG A 246 2.45 -9.41 3.37
C ARG A 246 2.82 -9.19 1.91
N ASP A 247 3.68 -10.05 1.38
CA ASP A 247 3.88 -10.12 -0.07
C ASP A 247 2.84 -11.08 -0.66
N CYS A 248 1.81 -10.52 -1.27
CA CYS A 248 0.77 -11.25 -1.98
C CYS A 248 0.82 -11.00 -3.50
N GLY A 249 1.93 -10.42 -3.99
CA GLY A 249 2.04 -10.01 -5.40
C GLY A 249 1.25 -8.74 -5.75
N TRP A 250 0.88 -7.94 -4.76
CA TRP A 250 0.23 -6.63 -4.88
C TRP A 250 0.76 -5.67 -3.80
N PRO A 251 0.41 -4.37 -3.81
CA PRO A 251 0.96 -3.39 -2.88
C PRO A 251 0.68 -3.78 -1.43
N GLU A 252 1.74 -3.91 -0.65
CA GLU A 252 1.71 -4.41 0.72
C GLU A 252 1.04 -3.44 1.70
N ASP A 253 1.15 -2.14 1.39
CA ASP A 253 0.57 -1.05 2.15
C ASP A 253 -0.95 -1.00 1.98
N TYR A 254 -1.43 -1.12 0.74
CA TYR A 254 -2.85 -1.15 0.45
C TYR A 254 -3.51 -2.41 1.02
N ASP A 255 -2.82 -3.56 0.95
CA ASP A 255 -3.26 -4.80 1.61
C ASP A 255 -3.44 -4.63 3.13
N LEU A 256 -2.50 -3.93 3.78
CA LEU A 256 -2.57 -3.66 5.21
C LEU A 256 -3.80 -2.81 5.56
N ILE A 257 -4.05 -1.75 4.79
CA ILE A 257 -5.22 -0.88 4.99
C ILE A 257 -6.53 -1.66 4.79
N LEU A 258 -6.65 -2.42 3.70
CA LEU A 258 -7.87 -3.20 3.42
C LEU A 258 -8.11 -4.30 4.46
N ARG A 259 -7.06 -4.96 4.95
CA ARG A 259 -7.18 -5.92 6.07
C ARG A 259 -7.69 -5.26 7.35
N ALA A 260 -7.14 -4.10 7.70
CA ALA A 260 -7.55 -3.42 8.92
C ALA A 260 -9.01 -2.99 8.86
N LEU A 261 -9.43 -2.39 7.74
CA LEU A 261 -10.83 -2.03 7.50
C LEU A 261 -11.74 -3.27 7.48
N GLY A 262 -11.31 -4.37 6.86
CA GLY A 262 -12.04 -5.64 6.85
C GLY A 262 -12.20 -6.29 8.24
N ARG A 263 -11.33 -5.97 9.19
CA ARG A 263 -11.45 -6.34 10.61
C ARG A 263 -12.35 -5.37 11.41
N GLY A 264 -12.90 -4.35 10.77
CA GLY A 264 -13.70 -3.30 11.42
C GLY A 264 -12.86 -2.23 12.15
N LEU A 265 -11.55 -2.18 11.94
CA LEU A 265 -10.70 -1.16 12.55
C LEU A 265 -10.94 0.20 11.87
N ARG A 266 -11.02 1.27 12.67
CA ARG A 266 -11.17 2.64 12.17
C ARG A 266 -9.82 3.28 11.93
N ILE A 267 -9.68 3.98 10.80
CA ILE A 267 -8.47 4.71 10.42
C ILE A 267 -8.87 6.17 10.16
N GLY A 268 -8.31 7.10 10.93
CA GLY A 268 -8.60 8.53 10.80
C GLY A 268 -7.62 9.25 9.87
N VAL A 269 -7.84 10.56 9.70
CA VAL A 269 -6.91 11.46 8.97
C VAL A 269 -6.81 12.78 9.72
N VAL A 270 -5.59 13.24 9.98
CA VAL A 270 -5.35 14.65 10.34
C VAL A 270 -5.36 15.47 9.06
N ALA A 271 -6.37 16.32 8.89
CA ALA A 271 -6.60 17.12 7.68
C ALA A 271 -5.65 18.32 7.54
N GLU A 272 -4.35 18.07 7.70
CA GLU A 272 -3.26 19.05 7.60
C GLU A 272 -2.12 18.48 6.79
N ARG A 273 -1.50 19.32 5.94
CA ARG A 273 -0.37 18.91 5.08
C ARG A 273 0.91 18.79 5.90
N LEU A 274 1.06 17.66 6.57
CA LEU A 274 2.13 17.39 7.53
C LEU A 274 3.26 16.52 6.97
N HIS A 275 3.16 16.13 5.69
CA HIS A 275 4.15 15.27 5.05
C HIS A 275 4.46 15.74 3.62
N PHE A 276 5.73 15.94 3.31
CA PHE A 276 6.20 16.21 1.96
C PHE A 276 6.61 14.88 1.32
N TRP A 277 5.84 14.47 0.32
CA TRP A 277 6.03 13.22 -0.41
C TRP A 277 6.80 13.51 -1.70
N ARG A 278 8.01 12.98 -1.77
CA ARG A 278 8.91 13.17 -2.90
C ARG A 278 8.52 12.28 -4.07
N VAL A 279 8.15 12.90 -5.18
CA VAL A 279 7.88 12.24 -6.46
C VAL A 279 9.19 12.12 -7.24
N ARG A 280 9.65 10.88 -7.44
CA ARG A 280 10.77 10.55 -8.32
C ARG A 280 10.38 9.46 -9.30
N PRO A 281 10.88 9.47 -10.56
CA PRO A 281 10.63 8.40 -11.51
C PRO A 281 11.01 7.01 -11.01
N GLU A 282 12.06 6.92 -10.18
CA GLU A 282 12.66 5.68 -9.70
C GLU A 282 11.96 5.10 -8.45
N SER A 283 10.98 5.80 -7.87
CA SER A 283 10.24 5.32 -6.70
C SER A 283 9.66 3.93 -6.94
N LEU A 284 9.74 3.06 -5.92
CA LEU A 284 9.26 1.67 -5.99
C LEU A 284 7.82 1.58 -6.48
N SER A 285 6.94 2.48 -6.00
CA SER A 285 5.54 2.57 -6.41
C SER A 285 5.30 2.88 -7.90
N ARG A 286 6.36 3.19 -8.66
CA ARG A 286 6.32 3.50 -10.09
C ARG A 286 7.05 2.49 -10.95
N THR A 287 8.06 1.82 -10.40
CA THR A 287 8.94 0.92 -11.14
C THR A 287 8.65 -0.55 -10.85
N ASP A 288 8.08 -0.88 -9.69
CA ASP A 288 7.81 -2.25 -9.27
C ASP A 288 6.49 -2.78 -9.86
N ALA A 289 6.53 -3.97 -10.45
CA ALA A 289 5.38 -4.62 -11.06
C ALA A 289 4.22 -4.89 -10.09
N ARG A 290 4.48 -4.93 -8.77
CA ARG A 290 3.46 -5.05 -7.72
C ARG A 290 2.54 -3.84 -7.65
N TYR A 291 2.97 -2.67 -8.13
CA TYR A 291 2.19 -1.44 -8.14
C TYR A 291 1.47 -1.19 -9.48
N ALA A 292 1.47 -2.17 -10.38
CA ALA A 292 0.65 -2.10 -11.60
C ALA A 292 -0.85 -2.08 -11.27
N ILE A 293 -1.65 -1.40 -12.09
CA ILE A 293 -3.09 -1.24 -11.88
C ILE A 293 -3.83 -2.60 -11.80
N GLU A 294 -3.33 -3.62 -12.51
CA GLU A 294 -3.83 -5.00 -12.45
C GLU A 294 -3.66 -5.60 -11.05
N ARG A 295 -2.57 -5.26 -10.35
CA ARG A 295 -2.28 -5.76 -8.99
C ARG A 295 -3.12 -5.05 -7.93
N PHE A 296 -3.31 -3.74 -8.06
CA PHE A 296 -4.31 -3.02 -7.26
C PHE A 296 -5.71 -3.62 -7.46
N THR A 297 -6.09 -3.91 -8.70
CA THR A 297 -7.39 -4.53 -9.02
C THR A 297 -7.51 -5.94 -8.41
N ALA A 298 -6.45 -6.75 -8.48
CA ALA A 298 -6.42 -8.07 -7.85
C ALA A 298 -6.56 -7.99 -6.32
N CYS A 299 -5.88 -7.04 -5.68
CA CYS A 299 -6.00 -6.77 -4.25
C CYS A 299 -7.44 -6.40 -3.87
N LYS A 300 -8.05 -5.45 -4.59
CA LYS A 300 -9.47 -5.06 -4.40
C LYS A 300 -10.39 -6.27 -4.53
N ALA A 301 -10.26 -7.05 -5.61
CA ALA A 301 -11.08 -8.24 -5.84
C ALA A 301 -10.93 -9.28 -4.72
N HIS A 302 -9.71 -9.50 -4.21
CA HIS A 302 -9.46 -10.40 -3.09
C HIS A 302 -10.21 -9.99 -1.82
N HIS A 303 -10.13 -8.71 -1.46
CA HIS A 303 -10.77 -8.17 -0.26
C HIS A 303 -12.28 -8.01 -0.41
N LEU A 304 -12.77 -7.63 -1.60
CA LEU A 304 -14.20 -7.66 -1.92
C LEU A 304 -14.75 -9.08 -1.79
N SER A 305 -14.11 -10.08 -2.41
CA SER A 305 -14.54 -11.48 -2.34
C SER A 305 -14.63 -12.03 -0.92
N ARG A 306 -13.75 -11.59 0.00
CA ARG A 306 -13.69 -12.09 1.38
C ARG A 306 -14.48 -11.26 2.38
N GLY A 307 -14.89 -10.05 2.01
CA GLY A 307 -15.69 -9.16 2.85
C GLY A 307 -17.01 -8.83 2.19
N PHE A 308 -17.00 -7.77 1.38
CA PHE A 308 -18.21 -7.24 0.75
C PHE A 308 -18.92 -8.20 -0.20
N LEU A 309 -18.39 -9.37 -0.56
CA LEU A 309 -19.08 -10.39 -1.35
C LEU A 309 -18.98 -11.79 -0.72
N ALA A 310 -18.56 -11.90 0.55
CA ALA A 310 -18.23 -13.18 1.18
C ALA A 310 -19.36 -14.24 1.12
N ASP A 311 -20.61 -13.79 1.18
CA ASP A 311 -21.83 -14.60 1.23
C ASP A 311 -22.65 -14.53 -0.08
N ARG A 312 -22.06 -14.04 -1.17
CA ARG A 312 -22.74 -13.84 -2.47
C ARG A 312 -21.80 -14.22 -3.61
N SER A 313 -22.17 -15.21 -4.42
CA SER A 313 -21.44 -15.53 -5.66
C SER A 313 -21.85 -14.67 -6.85
N GLU A 314 -22.94 -13.91 -6.71
CA GLU A 314 -23.46 -13.01 -7.74
C GLU A 314 -23.49 -11.57 -7.23
N TYR A 315 -23.14 -10.63 -8.11
CA TYR A 315 -23.15 -9.19 -7.83
C TYR A 315 -23.69 -8.41 -9.03
N VAL A 316 -24.03 -7.13 -8.83
CA VAL A 316 -24.34 -6.22 -9.94
C VAL A 316 -23.09 -5.37 -10.21
N LEU A 317 -22.64 -5.34 -11.46
CA LEU A 317 -21.50 -4.51 -11.87
C LEU A 317 -22.00 -3.22 -12.49
N TRP A 318 -21.73 -2.07 -11.85
CA TRP A 318 -22.03 -0.77 -12.46
C TRP A 318 -20.79 -0.21 -13.16
N GLY A 319 -20.86 -0.09 -14.48
CA GLY A 319 -19.79 0.42 -15.33
C GLY A 319 -18.91 -0.69 -15.90
N TYR A 320 -18.96 -0.89 -17.23
CA TYR A 320 -18.21 -1.90 -17.96
C TYR A 320 -17.11 -1.29 -18.85
N GLY A 321 -16.44 -0.28 -18.31
CA GLY A 321 -15.25 0.34 -18.89
C GLY A 321 -13.99 -0.52 -18.72
N ARG A 322 -12.81 0.10 -18.88
CA ARG A 322 -11.52 -0.60 -18.69
C ARG A 322 -11.40 -1.18 -17.27
N THR A 323 -11.66 -0.37 -16.24
CA THR A 323 -11.58 -0.77 -14.83
C THR A 323 -12.62 -1.83 -14.48
N GLY A 324 -13.86 -1.68 -14.96
CA GLY A 324 -14.93 -2.66 -14.75
C GLY A 324 -14.61 -4.03 -15.34
N ARG A 325 -14.06 -4.09 -16.56
CA ARG A 325 -13.59 -5.34 -17.18
C ARG A 325 -12.48 -6.01 -16.38
N MET A 326 -11.49 -5.24 -15.92
CA MET A 326 -10.38 -5.76 -15.12
C MET A 326 -10.87 -6.31 -13.77
N LEU A 327 -11.73 -5.56 -13.08
CA LEU A 327 -12.30 -5.97 -11.81
C LEU A 327 -13.17 -7.22 -11.97
N HIS A 328 -14.01 -7.26 -13.01
CA HIS A 328 -14.79 -8.44 -13.34
C HIS A 328 -13.88 -9.67 -13.55
N ALA A 329 -12.84 -9.55 -14.37
CA ALA A 329 -11.92 -10.66 -14.62
C ALA A 329 -11.19 -11.13 -13.35
N ALA A 330 -10.87 -10.23 -12.42
CA ALA A 330 -10.27 -10.58 -11.13
C ALA A 330 -11.27 -11.30 -10.21
N LEU A 331 -12.50 -10.80 -10.10
CA LEU A 331 -13.59 -11.40 -9.31
C LEU A 331 -14.03 -12.77 -9.87
N ALA A 332 -14.05 -12.94 -11.19
CA ALA A 332 -14.39 -14.20 -11.84
C ALA A 332 -13.44 -15.34 -11.46
N ARG A 333 -12.14 -15.06 -11.33
CA ARG A 333 -11.14 -16.04 -10.85
C ARG A 333 -11.37 -16.47 -9.39
N LEU A 334 -12.13 -15.68 -8.63
CA LEU A 334 -12.49 -15.95 -7.24
C LEU A 334 -13.92 -16.54 -7.11
N GLY A 335 -14.55 -16.90 -8.24
CA GLY A 335 -15.87 -17.56 -8.26
C GLY A 335 -17.07 -16.61 -8.31
N HIS A 336 -16.85 -15.30 -8.50
CA HIS A 336 -17.92 -14.30 -8.58
C HIS A 336 -18.34 -14.00 -10.01
N ARG A 337 -19.64 -13.88 -10.27
CA ARG A 337 -20.17 -13.52 -11.59
C ARG A 337 -21.18 -12.36 -11.52
N PRO A 338 -21.28 -11.51 -12.55
CA PRO A 338 -22.29 -10.48 -12.59
C PRO A 338 -23.67 -11.12 -12.84
N ALA A 339 -24.66 -10.77 -12.04
CA ALA A 339 -26.07 -11.07 -12.31
C ALA A 339 -26.68 -10.06 -13.28
N ALA A 340 -26.18 -8.83 -13.28
CA ALA A 340 -26.52 -7.77 -14.21
C ALA A 340 -25.34 -6.80 -14.34
N ILE A 341 -25.28 -6.08 -15.47
CA ILE A 341 -24.31 -5.01 -15.70
C ILE A 341 -25.08 -3.71 -15.96
N VAL A 342 -24.82 -2.67 -15.17
CA VAL A 342 -25.43 -1.35 -15.36
C VAL A 342 -24.53 -0.50 -16.26
N GLU A 343 -25.10 0.05 -17.32
CA GLU A 343 -24.41 0.92 -18.28
C GLU A 343 -25.29 2.11 -18.67
N VAL A 344 -24.65 3.24 -18.96
CA VAL A 344 -25.32 4.46 -19.44
C VAL A 344 -25.26 4.59 -20.97
N HIS A 345 -24.37 3.83 -21.62
CA HIS A 345 -24.21 3.92 -23.07
C HIS A 345 -25.36 3.19 -23.80
N PRO A 346 -26.22 3.89 -24.56
CA PRO A 346 -27.45 3.31 -25.13
C PRO A 346 -27.18 2.10 -26.02
N GLY A 347 -26.08 2.13 -26.78
CA GLY A 347 -25.71 1.01 -27.66
C GLY A 347 -25.36 -0.30 -26.95
N ARG A 348 -25.16 -0.31 -25.62
CA ARG A 348 -24.89 -1.53 -24.83
C ARG A 348 -26.11 -2.08 -24.12
N ILE A 349 -27.13 -1.25 -23.90
CA ILE A 349 -28.33 -1.65 -23.18
C ILE A 349 -29.07 -2.75 -23.97
N GLY A 350 -29.54 -3.78 -23.27
CA GLY A 350 -30.19 -4.95 -23.86
C GLY A 350 -29.25 -6.05 -24.33
N GLN A 351 -27.93 -5.80 -24.37
CA GLN A 351 -26.94 -6.83 -24.67
C GLN A 351 -26.77 -7.82 -23.51
N ARG A 352 -26.06 -8.93 -23.77
CA ARG A 352 -25.58 -9.85 -22.74
C ARG A 352 -24.06 -9.88 -22.72
N ILE A 353 -23.48 -9.68 -21.54
CA ILE A 353 -22.03 -9.70 -21.31
C ILE A 353 -21.75 -10.72 -20.21
N HIS A 354 -20.89 -11.70 -20.49
CA HIS A 354 -20.62 -12.83 -19.60
C HIS A 354 -21.89 -13.55 -19.10
N GLY A 355 -22.92 -13.59 -19.93
CA GLY A 355 -24.23 -14.18 -19.58
C GLY A 355 -25.13 -13.29 -18.72
N ALA A 356 -24.68 -12.09 -18.31
CA ALA A 356 -25.48 -11.12 -17.58
C ALA A 356 -26.18 -10.13 -18.53
N PRO A 357 -27.46 -9.78 -18.31
CA PRO A 357 -28.10 -8.69 -19.04
C PRO A 357 -27.45 -7.34 -18.72
N VAL A 358 -27.30 -6.51 -19.74
CA VAL A 358 -26.89 -5.11 -19.61
C VAL A 358 -28.14 -4.25 -19.52
N ILE A 359 -28.30 -3.54 -18.40
CA ILE A 359 -29.49 -2.77 -18.07
C ILE A 359 -29.17 -1.29 -17.88
N PRO A 360 -30.15 -0.40 -18.12
CA PRO A 360 -30.02 1.00 -17.73
C PRO A 360 -30.10 1.19 -16.20
N PRO A 361 -29.62 2.32 -15.65
CA PRO A 361 -29.62 2.60 -14.21
C PRO A 361 -30.98 2.52 -13.51
N ASP A 362 -32.05 3.00 -14.14
CA ASP A 362 -33.42 3.02 -13.61
C ASP A 362 -34.00 1.62 -13.37
N ARG A 363 -33.48 0.60 -14.06
CA ARG A 363 -33.84 -0.81 -13.88
C ARG A 363 -33.07 -1.50 -12.76
N LEU A 364 -32.10 -0.83 -12.12
CA LEU A 364 -31.30 -1.41 -11.04
C LEU A 364 -32.14 -1.95 -9.87
N PRO A 365 -33.17 -1.23 -9.34
CA PRO A 365 -33.94 -1.71 -8.19
C PRO A 365 -34.59 -3.08 -8.41
N GLU A 366 -34.89 -3.43 -9.67
CA GLU A 366 -35.51 -4.70 -10.03
C GLU A 366 -34.55 -5.89 -9.94
N VAL A 367 -33.24 -5.64 -10.11
CA VAL A 367 -32.21 -6.70 -10.10
C VAL A 367 -31.37 -6.73 -8.82
N ALA A 368 -31.29 -5.61 -8.11
CA ALA A 368 -30.36 -5.40 -7.00
C ALA A 368 -30.90 -5.82 -5.63
N GLN A 369 -32.17 -6.25 -5.52
CA GLN A 369 -32.85 -6.70 -4.29
C GLN A 369 -31.91 -7.25 -3.20
N ASP A 370 -31.45 -8.50 -3.33
CA ASP A 370 -30.53 -9.16 -2.39
C ASP A 370 -29.07 -9.14 -2.85
N ARG A 371 -28.78 -8.42 -3.95
CA ARG A 371 -27.49 -8.41 -4.61
C ARG A 371 -26.73 -7.15 -4.28
N ARG A 372 -25.43 -7.32 -4.06
CA ARG A 372 -24.53 -6.20 -3.79
C ARG A 372 -24.08 -5.56 -5.10
N VAL A 373 -24.01 -4.23 -5.13
CA VAL A 373 -23.58 -3.46 -6.29
C VAL A 373 -22.10 -3.09 -6.16
N VAL A 374 -21.30 -3.45 -7.15
CA VAL A 374 -19.90 -3.04 -7.26
C VAL A 374 -19.78 -2.06 -8.41
N ALA A 375 -19.60 -0.78 -8.10
CA ALA A 375 -19.46 0.27 -9.09
C ALA A 375 -17.99 0.49 -9.47
N SER A 376 -17.64 0.33 -10.75
CA SER A 376 -16.29 0.50 -11.25
C SER A 376 -16.23 1.62 -12.29
N VAL A 377 -16.18 2.87 -11.79
CA VAL A 377 -16.17 4.09 -12.61
C VAL A 377 -14.97 4.96 -12.22
N ALA A 378 -13.96 5.00 -13.10
CA ALA A 378 -12.65 5.59 -12.78
C ALA A 378 -12.64 7.11 -12.60
N ARG A 379 -13.54 7.84 -13.26
CA ARG A 379 -13.52 9.31 -13.24
C ARG A 379 -14.31 9.83 -12.02
N PRO A 380 -13.76 10.78 -11.24
CA PRO A 380 -14.41 11.28 -10.03
C PRO A 380 -15.83 11.84 -10.24
N GLY A 381 -16.06 12.64 -11.28
CA GLY A 381 -17.38 13.20 -11.60
C GLY A 381 -18.42 12.11 -11.86
N PRO A 382 -18.24 11.25 -12.88
CA PRO A 382 -19.12 10.11 -13.12
C PRO A 382 -19.29 9.16 -11.94
N ARG A 383 -18.27 8.99 -11.09
CA ARG A 383 -18.40 8.20 -9.85
C ARG A 383 -19.31 8.87 -8.83
N ALA A 384 -19.23 10.20 -8.68
CA ALA A 384 -20.14 10.96 -7.85
C ALA A 384 -21.59 10.86 -8.36
N ASP A 385 -21.79 10.89 -9.68
CA ASP A 385 -23.11 10.70 -10.30
C ASP A 385 -23.68 9.31 -9.97
N VAL A 386 -22.85 8.26 -9.99
CA VAL A 386 -23.28 6.90 -9.59
C VAL A 386 -23.66 6.84 -8.11
N ARG A 387 -22.88 7.47 -7.21
CA ARG A 387 -23.23 7.56 -5.78
C ARG A 387 -24.58 8.25 -5.60
N ALA A 388 -24.75 9.44 -6.20
CA ALA A 388 -25.99 10.19 -6.11
C ALA A 388 -27.21 9.39 -6.65
N ALA A 389 -27.03 8.65 -7.75
CA ALA A 389 -28.08 7.80 -8.30
C ALA A 389 -28.45 6.65 -7.35
N LEU A 390 -27.46 5.99 -6.75
CA LEU A 390 -27.67 4.90 -5.79
C LEU A 390 -28.31 5.40 -4.49
N ASP A 391 -27.86 6.54 -3.96
CA ASP A 391 -28.45 7.20 -2.80
C ASP A 391 -29.92 7.57 -3.04
N ALA A 392 -30.24 8.14 -4.20
CA ALA A 392 -31.62 8.46 -4.59
C ALA A 392 -32.51 7.22 -4.71
N MET A 393 -31.94 6.05 -4.98
CA MET A 393 -32.63 4.76 -5.01
C MET A 393 -32.69 4.08 -3.62
N GLY A 394 -32.19 4.72 -2.55
CA GLY A 394 -32.19 4.19 -1.19
C GLY A 394 -31.08 3.16 -0.90
N PHE A 395 -30.08 3.05 -1.79
CA PHE A 395 -28.91 2.22 -1.53
C PHE A 395 -27.98 2.93 -0.53
N VAL A 396 -27.23 2.15 0.24
CA VAL A 396 -26.35 2.66 1.30
C VAL A 396 -24.94 2.14 1.02
N GLU A 397 -23.97 3.05 0.86
CA GLU A 397 -22.57 2.68 0.59
C GLU A 397 -21.99 1.87 1.76
N GLY A 398 -21.19 0.85 1.45
CA GLY A 398 -20.66 -0.11 2.42
C GLY A 398 -21.64 -1.22 2.83
N ARG A 399 -22.96 -1.03 2.64
CA ARG A 399 -23.98 -2.05 2.91
C ARG A 399 -24.54 -2.66 1.64
N HIS A 400 -25.08 -1.83 0.75
CA HIS A 400 -25.72 -2.25 -0.50
C HIS A 400 -24.78 -2.11 -1.69
N TYR A 401 -23.86 -1.13 -1.68
CA TYR A 401 -22.91 -0.93 -2.76
C TYR A 401 -21.52 -0.46 -2.29
N VAL A 402 -20.52 -0.59 -3.17
CA VAL A 402 -19.19 0.03 -3.01
C VAL A 402 -18.69 0.58 -4.35
N CYS A 403 -17.92 1.68 -4.31
CA CYS A 403 -17.15 2.15 -5.46
C CYS A 403 -15.74 1.56 -5.46
N ALA A 404 -15.35 0.93 -6.56
CA ALA A 404 -14.14 0.11 -6.70
C ALA A 404 -13.17 0.56 -7.82
N ALA A 405 -13.26 1.82 -8.28
CA ALA A 405 -12.34 2.44 -9.24
C ALA A 405 -12.44 3.96 -9.21
#